data_AF-A0AAN8J8Y3-F1
#
_entry.id   AF-A0AAN8J8Y3-F1
#
_cell.length_a   1.000
_cell.length_b   1.000
_cell.length_c   1.000
_cell.angle_alpha   90.00
_cell.angle_beta   90.00
_cell.angle_gamma   90.00
#
_symmetry.space_group_name_H-M   'P 1'
#
loop_
_entity.id
_entity.type
_entity.pdbx_description
1 polymer ?
#
loop_
_entity_poly.entity_id
_entity_poly.type
_entity_poly.pdbx_seq_one_letter_code
_entity_poly.pdbx_strand_id
1 'polypeptide(L)'
;MNIHMLNGRALRDSEGEFTFVSHVGKSINDYVLASTRIFPKVSKFEILRKDCSDHFPLIFSINIRDNVTEQNSQPKVTNKCNRLRWNQTKAEEYTNSINATLNENLYETFLELYREGDVNRMVEKINKAITNAAIDNGMVMKKKLWLMVHINDNLYGGIWNVKTVSV
;
A
#
# COMPACT_ATOMS: atom_id res chain seq x y z
N MET A 1 20.74 -4.47 16.92
CA MET A 1 20.08 -3.64 15.89
C MET A 1 19.17 -4.55 15.07
N ASN A 2 17.87 -4.26 14.94
CA ASN A 2 16.87 -5.16 14.33
C ASN A 2 16.45 -4.77 12.90
N ILE A 3 17.21 -3.87 12.26
CA ILE A 3 16.95 -3.33 10.93
C ILE A 3 18.25 -3.39 10.11
N HIS A 4 18.15 -3.87 8.87
CA HIS A 4 19.24 -4.00 7.90
C HIS A 4 18.90 -3.19 6.66
N MET A 5 19.86 -2.46 6.14
CA MET A 5 19.75 -1.74 4.86
C MET A 5 20.16 -2.67 3.72
N LEU A 6 19.36 -2.75 2.66
CA LEU A 6 19.65 -3.58 1.49
C LEU A 6 20.56 -2.87 0.49
N ASN A 7 20.41 -1.55 0.34
CA ASN A 7 21.27 -0.73 -0.52
C ASN A 7 22.75 -0.94 -0.13
N GLY A 8 23.62 -1.20 -1.11
CA GLY A 8 25.04 -1.45 -0.88
C GLY A 8 25.37 -2.84 -0.31
N ARG A 9 24.38 -3.67 0.03
CA ARG A 9 24.59 -4.94 0.77
C ARG A 9 24.10 -6.19 0.03
N ALA A 10 23.54 -6.02 -1.15
CA ALA A 10 23.09 -7.12 -1.99
C ALA A 10 24.07 -7.39 -3.12
N LEU A 11 24.13 -8.65 -3.58
CA LEU A 11 25.09 -9.16 -4.57
C LEU A 11 25.08 -8.41 -5.92
N ARG A 12 24.02 -7.64 -6.21
CA ARG A 12 23.82 -6.86 -7.45
C ARG A 12 23.78 -5.35 -7.23
N ASP A 13 24.09 -4.89 -6.02
CA ASP A 13 24.16 -3.48 -5.65
C ASP A 13 25.37 -3.27 -4.73
N SER A 14 26.49 -3.95 -4.99
CA SER A 14 27.67 -3.88 -4.13
C SER A 14 28.36 -2.52 -4.16
N GLU A 15 28.22 -1.78 -5.26
CA GLU A 15 28.81 -0.45 -5.45
C GLU A 15 27.92 0.69 -4.93
N GLY A 16 26.68 0.38 -4.49
CA GLY A 16 25.72 1.38 -4.03
C GLY A 16 25.21 2.27 -5.16
N GLU A 17 24.38 1.72 -6.03
CA GLU A 17 23.83 2.42 -7.18
C GLU A 17 22.95 3.61 -6.74
N PHE A 18 23.06 4.72 -7.48
CA PHE A 18 22.23 5.90 -7.24
C PHE A 18 20.77 5.59 -7.54
N THR A 19 19.86 6.07 -6.71
CA THR A 19 18.41 5.96 -6.97
C THR A 19 17.84 7.24 -7.56
N PHE A 20 18.64 8.30 -7.63
CA PHE A 20 18.25 9.60 -8.13
C PHE A 20 19.36 10.26 -8.94
N VAL A 21 19.01 10.80 -10.10
CA VAL A 21 19.89 11.60 -10.96
C VAL A 21 19.10 12.78 -11.53
N SER A 22 19.62 13.99 -11.35
CA SER A 22 19.10 15.21 -11.96
C SER A 22 20.22 16.07 -12.54
N HIS A 23 19.86 17.21 -13.15
CA HIS A 23 20.81 18.20 -13.66
C HIS A 23 21.73 18.81 -12.57
N VAL A 24 21.35 18.72 -11.29
CA VAL A 24 22.11 19.27 -10.16
C VAL A 24 23.06 18.23 -9.55
N GLY A 25 22.81 16.94 -9.76
CA GLY A 25 23.66 15.88 -9.20
C GLY A 25 22.97 14.52 -9.12
N LYS A 26 23.62 13.61 -8.39
CA LYS A 26 23.18 12.22 -8.19
C LYS A 26 23.27 11.84 -6.72
N SER A 27 22.28 11.10 -6.22
CA SER A 27 22.21 10.70 -4.81
C SER A 27 21.43 9.40 -4.62
N ILE A 28 21.52 8.83 -3.42
CA ILE A 28 20.70 7.69 -2.98
C ILE A 28 19.59 8.28 -2.09
N ASN A 29 18.39 8.37 -2.64
CA ASN A 29 17.23 8.94 -1.95
C ASN A 29 16.23 7.86 -1.52
N ASP A 30 16.30 6.67 -2.12
CA ASP A 30 15.35 5.59 -1.95
C ASP A 30 16.03 4.38 -1.29
N TYR A 31 15.53 3.97 -0.13
CA TYR A 31 16.14 2.93 0.69
C TYR A 31 15.17 1.77 0.94
N VAL A 32 15.72 0.54 0.99
CA VAL A 32 14.97 -0.60 1.52
C VAL A 32 15.59 -1.07 2.81
N LEU A 33 14.74 -1.10 3.83
CA LEU A 33 15.05 -1.58 5.17
C LEU A 33 14.32 -2.89 5.41
N ALA A 34 15.04 -3.90 5.91
CA ALA A 34 14.48 -5.20 6.27
C ALA A 34 14.79 -5.54 7.72
N SER A 35 13.88 -6.25 8.38
CA SER A 35 14.17 -6.80 9.70
C SER A 35 15.21 -7.91 9.61
N THR A 36 15.88 -8.21 10.74
CA THR A 36 16.83 -9.35 10.82
C THR A 36 16.23 -10.68 10.37
N ARG A 37 14.90 -10.86 10.48
CA ARG A 37 14.20 -12.07 10.03
C ARG A 37 13.98 -12.12 8.52
N ILE A 38 13.81 -10.96 7.88
CA ILE A 38 13.52 -10.84 6.45
C ILE A 38 14.80 -10.71 5.63
N PHE A 39 15.82 -10.06 6.17
CA PHE A 39 17.08 -9.81 5.46
C PHE A 39 17.70 -11.07 4.80
N PRO A 40 17.79 -12.23 5.48
CA PRO A 40 18.33 -13.45 4.87
C PRO A 40 17.43 -14.06 3.78
N LYS A 41 16.17 -13.64 3.70
CA LYS A 41 15.21 -14.11 2.69
C LYS A 41 15.25 -13.30 1.41
N VAL A 42 15.95 -12.16 1.39
CA VAL A 42 16.09 -11.32 0.20
C VAL A 42 16.99 -12.06 -0.80
N SER A 43 16.42 -12.46 -1.92
CA SER A 43 17.13 -13.20 -2.97
C SER A 43 17.66 -12.31 -4.09
N LYS A 44 17.10 -11.11 -4.23
CA LYS A 44 17.49 -10.14 -5.25
C LYS A 44 17.23 -8.73 -4.74
N PHE A 45 18.13 -7.81 -5.09
CA PHE A 45 17.95 -6.38 -4.96
C PHE A 45 18.78 -5.72 -6.07
N GLU A 46 18.19 -4.81 -6.84
CA GLU A 46 18.89 -4.04 -7.88
C GLU A 46 18.17 -2.71 -8.13
N ILE A 47 18.94 -1.71 -8.57
CA ILE A 47 18.41 -0.45 -9.10
C ILE A 47 18.34 -0.58 -10.62
N LEU A 48 17.13 -0.41 -11.18
CA LEU A 48 16.90 -0.51 -12.61
C LEU A 48 17.17 0.83 -13.28
N ARG A 49 17.79 0.79 -14.45
CA ARG A 49 17.93 1.98 -15.30
C ARG A 49 16.60 2.24 -16.01
N LYS A 50 16.00 3.40 -15.75
CA LYS A 50 14.81 3.89 -16.47
C LYS A 50 14.91 5.39 -16.63
N ASP A 51 14.46 5.89 -17.77
CA ASP A 51 14.60 7.26 -18.27
C ASP A 51 13.32 8.12 -18.13
N CYS A 52 12.29 7.58 -17.48
CA CYS A 52 10.98 8.23 -17.38
C CYS A 52 10.83 9.14 -16.15
N SER A 53 11.85 9.25 -15.29
CA SER A 53 11.87 10.05 -14.06
C SER A 53 13.32 10.27 -13.61
N ASP A 54 13.54 11.32 -12.83
CA ASP A 54 14.80 11.57 -12.12
C ASP A 54 15.08 10.52 -11.03
N HIS A 55 14.09 9.68 -10.67
CA HIS A 55 14.25 8.53 -9.78
C HIS A 55 14.33 7.20 -10.56
N PHE A 56 15.32 6.39 -10.22
CA PHE A 56 15.49 5.05 -10.76
C PHE A 56 14.68 4.02 -9.98
N PRO A 57 13.92 3.13 -10.67
CA PRO A 57 13.13 2.11 -10.00
C PRO A 57 14.01 1.15 -9.20
N LEU A 58 13.62 0.89 -7.96
CA LEU A 58 14.22 -0.12 -7.11
C LEU A 58 13.39 -1.40 -7.20
N ILE A 59 14.04 -2.56 -7.39
CA ILE A 59 13.39 -3.86 -7.35
C ILE A 59 14.11 -4.79 -6.37
N PHE A 60 13.34 -5.55 -5.59
CA PHE A 60 13.85 -6.61 -4.74
C PHE A 60 12.92 -7.83 -4.76
N SER A 61 13.45 -8.98 -4.38
CA SER A 61 12.71 -10.24 -4.30
C SER A 61 12.96 -10.91 -2.96
N ILE A 62 11.91 -11.47 -2.37
CA ILE A 62 11.96 -12.18 -1.10
C ILE A 62 11.51 -13.62 -1.34
N ASN A 63 12.34 -14.57 -0.92
CA ASN A 63 11.99 -15.98 -0.94
C ASN A 63 11.20 -16.33 0.31
N ILE A 64 9.89 -16.43 0.16
CA ILE A 64 8.99 -16.91 1.21
C ILE A 64 8.74 -18.39 0.92
N ARG A 65 9.57 -19.28 1.48
CA ARG A 65 9.22 -20.70 1.57
C ARG A 65 8.30 -20.86 2.76
N ASP A 66 7.01 -20.67 2.53
CA ASP A 66 6.03 -21.07 3.52
C ASP A 66 5.84 -22.59 3.37
N ASN A 67 6.18 -23.35 4.42
CA ASN A 67 5.41 -24.54 4.70
C ASN A 67 4.02 -24.04 5.12
N VAL A 68 3.20 -23.66 4.14
CA VAL A 68 1.79 -23.38 4.37
C VAL A 68 1.20 -24.73 4.74
N THR A 69 1.20 -25.07 6.01
CA THR A 69 0.13 -25.93 6.52
C THR A 69 -1.12 -25.14 6.21
N GLU A 70 -1.90 -25.58 5.23
CA GLU A 70 -3.20 -25.02 4.94
C GLU A 70 -4.03 -25.07 6.23
N GLN A 71 -3.97 -24.01 7.02
CA GLN A 71 -5.03 -23.74 7.98
C GLN A 71 -6.21 -23.34 7.11
N ASN A 72 -7.00 -24.37 6.76
CA ASN A 72 -8.31 -24.31 6.14
C ASN A 72 -9.26 -23.47 6.99
N SER A 73 -9.07 -22.17 6.97
CA SER A 73 -9.99 -21.11 7.37
C SER A 73 -9.30 -19.77 7.15
N GLN A 74 -8.91 -19.49 5.89
CA GLN A 74 -8.87 -18.07 5.52
C GLN A 74 -10.31 -17.56 5.66
N PRO A 75 -10.60 -16.57 6.53
CA PRO A 75 -11.83 -15.82 6.36
C PRO A 75 -11.78 -15.30 4.93
N LYS A 76 -12.87 -15.48 4.16
CA LYS A 76 -13.02 -14.79 2.88
C LYS A 76 -12.86 -13.30 3.16
N VAL A 77 -11.64 -12.78 3.02
CA VAL A 77 -11.38 -11.35 3.09
C VAL A 77 -12.01 -10.83 1.82
N THR A 78 -13.30 -10.50 1.90
CA THR A 78 -13.91 -9.63 0.92
C THR A 78 -13.12 -8.35 1.02
N ASN A 79 -12.18 -8.13 0.10
CA ASN A 79 -11.38 -6.92 -0.03
C ASN A 79 -12.29 -5.73 -0.40
N LYS A 80 -13.23 -5.37 0.49
CA LYS A 80 -13.85 -4.06 0.54
C LYS A 80 -12.83 -3.09 1.16
N CYS A 81 -11.68 -2.96 0.51
CA CYS A 81 -10.82 -1.83 0.78
C CYS A 81 -11.44 -0.64 0.05
N ASN A 82 -11.98 0.31 0.81
CA ASN A 82 -12.46 1.57 0.26
C ASN A 82 -11.28 2.25 -0.44
N ARG A 83 -11.32 2.36 -1.78
CA ARG A 83 -10.30 3.12 -2.51
C ARG A 83 -10.44 4.58 -2.09
N LEU A 84 -9.45 5.10 -1.39
CA LEU A 84 -9.43 6.50 -1.00
C LEU A 84 -9.03 7.36 -2.21
N ARG A 85 -9.64 8.55 -2.33
CA ARG A 85 -9.27 9.55 -3.33
C ARG A 85 -9.09 10.89 -2.63
N TRP A 86 -7.88 11.40 -2.68
CA TRP A 86 -7.57 12.73 -2.17
C TRP A 86 -8.45 13.78 -2.84
N ASN A 87 -8.98 14.69 -2.03
CA ASN A 87 -9.73 15.85 -2.49
C ASN A 87 -9.17 17.11 -1.83
N GLN A 88 -8.49 17.94 -2.62
CA GLN A 88 -7.83 19.15 -2.11
C GLN A 88 -8.79 20.10 -1.41
N THR A 89 -10.06 20.17 -1.82
CA THR A 89 -11.06 21.05 -1.18
C THR A 89 -11.47 20.60 0.21
N LYS A 90 -11.12 19.37 0.60
CA LYS A 90 -11.44 18.74 1.89
C LYS A 90 -10.20 18.50 2.75
N ALA A 91 -9.04 18.98 2.33
CA ALA A 91 -7.76 18.73 2.98
C ALA A 91 -7.73 19.23 4.44
N GLU A 92 -8.28 20.41 4.71
CA GLU A 92 -8.33 21.00 6.05
C GLU A 92 -9.24 20.21 6.99
N GLU A 93 -10.47 19.91 6.57
CA GLU A 93 -11.43 19.10 7.32
C GLU A 93 -10.86 17.70 7.64
N TYR A 94 -10.20 17.08 6.67
CA TYR A 94 -9.50 15.81 6.85
C TYR A 94 -8.35 15.90 7.85
N THR A 95 -7.53 16.95 7.76
CA THR A 95 -6.40 17.17 8.68
C THR A 95 -6.90 17.37 10.11
N ASN A 96 -7.98 18.14 10.29
CA ASN A 96 -8.61 18.36 11.59
C ASN A 96 -9.18 17.05 12.16
N SER A 97 -9.81 16.22 11.32
CA SER A 97 -10.35 14.91 11.71
C SER A 97 -9.24 13.93 12.14
N ILE A 98 -8.14 13.89 11.40
CA ILE A 98 -6.95 13.11 11.81
C ILE A 98 -6.42 13.64 13.14
N ASN A 99 -6.17 14.94 13.26
CA ASN A 99 -5.57 15.50 14.47
C ASN A 99 -6.46 15.29 15.69
N ALA A 100 -7.79 15.41 15.57
CA ALA A 100 -8.70 15.07 16.66
C ALA A 100 -8.55 13.60 17.10
N THR A 101 -8.47 12.68 16.14
CA THR A 101 -8.30 11.24 16.41
C THR A 101 -6.93 10.91 17.00
N LEU A 102 -5.88 11.61 16.57
CA LEU A 102 -4.51 11.36 17.03
C LEU A 102 -4.19 12.07 18.37
N ASN A 103 -4.87 13.16 18.73
CA ASN A 103 -4.58 13.91 19.95
C ASN A 103 -5.19 13.29 21.22
N GLU A 104 -6.19 12.42 21.11
CA GLU A 104 -6.89 11.81 22.26
C GLU A 104 -6.19 10.55 22.84
N ASN A 105 -4.89 10.62 23.18
CA ASN A 105 -4.06 9.52 23.76
C ASN A 105 -3.31 8.61 22.78
N LEU A 106 -3.10 9.03 21.53
CA LEU A 106 -2.37 8.19 20.58
C LEU A 106 -0.89 8.03 20.96
N TYR A 107 -0.25 9.07 21.50
CA TYR A 107 1.16 8.99 21.90
C TYR A 107 1.40 7.94 22.99
N GLU A 108 0.62 7.97 24.08
CA GLU A 108 0.72 6.98 25.15
C GLU A 108 0.37 5.57 24.67
N THR A 109 -0.70 5.44 23.87
CA THR A 109 -1.06 4.17 23.24
C THR A 109 0.06 3.63 22.36
N PHE A 110 0.77 4.49 21.62
CA PHE A 110 1.89 4.07 20.78
C PHE A 110 3.10 3.66 21.60
N LEU A 111 3.40 4.38 22.68
CA LEU A 111 4.49 4.02 23.58
C LEU A 111 4.26 2.66 24.24
N GLU A 112 3.03 2.37 24.65
CA GLU A 112 2.64 1.05 25.17
C GLU A 112 2.83 -0.04 24.12
N LEU A 113 2.24 0.13 22.93
CA LEU A 113 2.37 -0.85 21.85
C LEU A 113 3.82 -1.04 21.38
N TYR A 114 4.62 0.04 21.39
CA TYR A 114 6.03 -0.02 21.08
C TYR A 114 6.81 -0.83 22.13
N ARG A 115 6.52 -0.62 23.42
CA ARG A 115 7.12 -1.38 24.53
C ARG A 115 6.73 -2.86 24.46
N GLU A 116 5.50 -3.17 24.05
CA GLU A 116 5.00 -4.52 23.83
C GLU A 116 5.55 -5.18 22.55
N GLY A 117 6.15 -4.39 21.64
CA GLY A 117 6.63 -4.85 20.35
C GLY A 117 5.53 -5.19 19.35
N ASP A 118 4.28 -4.76 19.61
CA ASP A 118 3.11 -5.05 18.77
C ASP A 118 2.96 -4.01 17.64
N VAL A 119 3.86 -4.10 16.67
CA VAL A 119 3.89 -3.24 15.48
C VAL A 119 2.61 -3.38 14.65
N ASN A 120 2.00 -4.56 14.60
CA ASN A 120 0.80 -4.80 13.80
C ASN A 120 -0.38 -3.97 14.30
N ARG A 121 -0.59 -3.98 15.62
CA ARG A 121 -1.68 -3.22 16.25
C ARG A 121 -1.46 -1.72 16.16
N MET A 122 -0.20 -1.27 16.15
CA MET A 122 0.15 0.13 15.88
C MET A 122 -0.24 0.53 14.45
N VAL A 123 0.14 -0.27 13.46
CA VAL A 123 -0.22 -0.04 12.05
C VAL A 123 -1.74 -0.06 11.85
N GLU A 124 -2.46 -0.97 12.52
CA GLU A 124 -3.92 -1.03 12.46
C GLU A 124 -4.58 0.27 12.95
N LYS A 125 -4.07 0.84 14.06
CA LYS A 125 -4.58 2.11 14.60
C LYS A 125 -4.35 3.28 13.64
N ILE A 126 -3.16 3.39 13.04
CA ILE A 126 -2.86 4.41 12.02
C ILE A 126 -3.82 4.26 10.84
N ASN A 127 -3.92 3.05 10.31
CA ASN A 127 -4.77 2.77 9.16
C ASN A 127 -6.24 3.10 9.45
N LYS A 128 -6.74 2.78 10.65
CA LYS A 128 -8.09 3.16 11.08
C LYS A 128 -8.26 4.68 11.14
N ALA A 129 -7.33 5.41 11.75
CA ALA A 129 -7.41 6.87 11.83
C ALA A 129 -7.46 7.53 10.44
N ILE A 130 -6.56 7.12 9.54
CA ILE A 130 -6.50 7.61 8.16
C ILE A 130 -7.79 7.26 7.40
N THR A 131 -8.24 6.01 7.51
CA THR A 131 -9.40 5.53 6.75
C THR A 131 -10.69 6.19 7.23
N ASN A 132 -10.88 6.31 8.54
CA ASN A 132 -12.07 6.95 9.12
C ASN A 132 -12.12 8.43 8.76
N ALA A 133 -11.01 9.16 8.92
CA ALA A 133 -10.95 10.56 8.52
C ALA A 133 -11.28 10.73 7.02
N ALA A 134 -10.79 9.83 6.16
CA ALA A 134 -11.14 9.88 4.74
C ALA A 134 -12.62 9.57 4.48
N ILE A 135 -13.22 8.62 5.19
CA ILE A 135 -14.65 8.28 5.07
C ILE A 135 -15.52 9.46 5.50
N ASP A 136 -15.25 10.02 6.68
CA ASP A 136 -16.04 11.10 7.27
C ASP A 136 -16.02 12.37 6.41
N ASN A 137 -14.92 12.59 5.69
CA ASN A 137 -14.74 13.73 4.79
C ASN A 137 -15.12 13.42 3.33
N GLY A 138 -15.72 12.25 3.06
CA GLY A 138 -16.19 11.87 1.72
C GLY A 138 -15.06 11.63 0.71
N MET A 139 -13.83 11.39 1.16
CA MET A 139 -12.64 11.09 0.34
C MET A 139 -12.58 9.61 -0.08
N VAL A 140 -13.74 8.99 -0.32
CA VAL A 140 -13.88 7.59 -0.72
C VAL A 140 -14.40 7.50 -2.14
N MET A 141 -13.75 6.69 -2.96
CA MET A 141 -14.23 6.38 -4.29
C MET A 141 -15.44 5.47 -4.21
N LYS A 142 -16.61 6.02 -4.59
CA LYS A 142 -17.78 5.21 -4.89
C LYS A 142 -17.47 4.39 -6.15
N LYS A 143 -17.57 3.05 -6.06
CA LYS A 143 -17.45 2.18 -7.24
C LYS A 143 -18.58 2.57 -8.20
N LYS A 144 -18.25 3.14 -9.35
CA LYS A 144 -19.23 3.44 -10.40
C LYS A 144 -19.64 2.11 -11.02
N LEU A 145 -20.86 1.65 -10.74
CA LEU A 145 -21.43 0.52 -11.48
C LEU A 145 -21.75 1.05 -12.88
N TRP A 146 -20.99 0.63 -13.89
CA TRP A 146 -21.37 0.88 -15.27
C TRP A 146 -22.45 -0.12 -15.65
N LEU A 147 -23.70 0.34 -15.79
CA LEU A 147 -24.72 -0.43 -16.49
C LEU A 147 -24.40 -0.34 -17.98
N MET A 148 -23.70 -1.33 -18.52
CA MET A 148 -23.63 -1.52 -19.97
C MET A 148 -24.89 -2.24 -20.41
N VAL A 149 -25.85 -1.49 -20.97
CA VAL A 149 -26.99 -2.06 -21.69
C VAL A 149 -26.49 -2.40 -23.10
N HIS A 150 -26.29 -3.67 -23.40
CA HIS A 150 -26.18 -4.13 -24.79
C HIS A 150 -27.61 -4.30 -25.33
N ILE A 151 -28.01 -3.42 -26.24
CA ILE A 151 -29.22 -3.60 -27.02
C ILE A 151 -28.83 -4.45 -28.22
N ASN A 152 -29.21 -5.72 -28.21
CA ASN A 152 -29.16 -6.56 -29.40
C ASN A 152 -30.44 -6.32 -30.19
N ASP A 153 -30.34 -5.56 -31.27
CA ASP A 153 -31.41 -5.45 -32.28
C ASP A 153 -31.46 -6.73 -33.09
N ASN A 154 -32.08 -7.78 -32.53
CA ASN A 154 -32.61 -8.88 -33.32
C ASN A 154 -34.12 -8.98 -33.08
N LEU A 155 -34.81 -8.89 -34.21
CA LEU A 155 -36.25 -8.86 -34.39
C LEU A 155 -36.97 -10.01 -33.66
N TYR A 156 -38.13 -9.66 -33.09
CA TYR A 156 -39.21 -10.49 -32.55
C TYR A 156 -38.95 -11.29 -31.26
N GLY A 157 -39.68 -10.90 -30.21
CA GLY A 157 -39.97 -11.76 -29.05
C GLY A 157 -39.09 -11.46 -27.84
N GLY A 158 -39.62 -10.67 -26.90
CA GLY A 158 -38.91 -10.25 -25.70
C GLY A 158 -38.53 -11.39 -24.76
N ILE A 159 -37.34 -11.26 -24.18
CA ILE A 159 -36.97 -11.51 -22.77
C ILE A 159 -35.69 -10.69 -22.53
N TRP A 160 -35.73 -9.75 -21.59
CA TRP A 160 -34.59 -8.90 -21.24
C TRP A 160 -33.75 -9.59 -20.16
N ASN A 161 -32.61 -10.17 -20.56
CA ASN A 161 -31.65 -10.69 -19.59
C ASN A 161 -30.62 -9.62 -19.23
N VAL A 162 -30.80 -8.97 -18.09
CA VAL A 162 -29.80 -8.05 -17.51
C VAL A 162 -28.70 -8.88 -16.87
N LYS A 163 -27.52 -8.94 -17.49
CA LYS A 163 -26.31 -9.46 -16.84
C LYS A 163 -25.47 -8.29 -16.34
N THR A 164 -25.36 -8.15 -15.02
CA THR A 164 -24.40 -7.25 -14.38
C THR A 164 -23.03 -7.94 -14.33
N VAL A 165 -22.03 -7.35 -15.00
CA VAL A 165 -20.63 -7.78 -14.88
C VAL A 165 -19.94 -6.84 -13.90
N SER A 166 -19.33 -7.41 -12.86
CA SER A 166 -18.48 -6.68 -11.92
C SER A 166 -17.02 -6.93 -12.28
N VAL A 167 -16.29 -5.85 -12.60
CA VAL A 167 -14.81 -5.85 -12.69
C VAL A 167 -14.24 -5.28 -11.40
#